data_AF-A0A413UHS2-F1
#
_entry.id   AF-A0A413UHS2-F1
#
_cell.length_a   1.000
_cell.length_b   1.000
_cell.length_c   1.000
_cell.angle_alpha   90.00
_cell.angle_beta   90.00
_cell.angle_gamma   90.00
#
_symmetry.space_group_name_H-M   'P 1'
#
loop_
_entity.id
_entity.type
_entity.pdbx_description
1 polymer ?
#
loop_
_entity_poly.entity_id
_entity_poly.type
_entity_poly.pdbx_seq_one_letter_code
_entity_poly.pdbx_strand_id
1 'polypeptide(L)'
;MLSTVISGLTLAVVTGLAGYLGRQLHDIRKEYSAVISAQRSQLKASIVRSYEEAVARGYITAMELDTLNKRADNYALLHGDTYIETIRAHANTLDIHGSIPEYTHPENHNG
;
A
#
# COMPACT_ATOMS: atom_id res chain seq x y z
N MET A 1 -27.15 28.89 -43.12
CA MET A 1 -25.93 29.48 -42.52
C MET A 1 -25.96 29.51 -40.99
N LEU A 2 -27.10 29.81 -40.33
CA LEU A 2 -27.20 29.77 -38.86
C LEU A 2 -26.89 28.39 -38.24
N SER A 3 -27.39 27.29 -38.81
CA SER A 3 -27.15 25.94 -38.26
C SER A 3 -25.67 25.55 -38.24
N THR A 4 -24.89 25.93 -39.25
CA THR A 4 -23.45 25.61 -39.34
C THR A 4 -22.64 26.35 -38.28
N VAL A 5 -23.04 27.58 -37.93
CA VAL A 5 -22.39 28.37 -36.87
C VAL A 5 -22.70 27.77 -35.50
N ILE A 6 -23.95 27.34 -35.26
CA ILE A 6 -24.35 26.66 -34.03
C ILE A 6 -23.56 25.34 -33.87
N SER A 7 -23.36 24.58 -34.95
CA SER A 7 -22.58 23.34 -34.95
C SER A 7 -21.07 23.54 -34.69
N GLY A 8 -20.49 24.64 -35.17
CA GLY A 8 -19.07 24.95 -34.91
C GLY A 8 -18.80 25.39 -33.47
N LEU A 9 -19.73 26.18 -32.90
CA LEU A 9 -19.62 26.67 -31.53
C LEU A 9 -19.81 25.55 -30.50
N THR A 10 -20.74 24.63 -30.74
CA THR A 10 -20.91 23.44 -29.89
C THR A 10 -19.70 22.52 -29.97
N LEU A 11 -19.12 22.32 -31.15
CA LEU A 11 -17.90 21.52 -31.31
C LEU A 11 -16.72 22.13 -30.53
N ALA A 12 -16.52 23.44 -30.62
CA ALA A 12 -15.46 24.13 -29.88
C ALA A 12 -15.62 24.00 -28.36
N VAL A 13 -16.85 24.09 -27.84
CA VAL A 13 -17.15 23.90 -26.41
C VAL A 13 -16.87 22.46 -25.99
N VAL A 14 -17.30 21.47 -26.77
CA VAL A 14 -17.07 20.05 -26.46
C VAL A 14 -15.57 19.71 -26.50
N THR A 15 -14.84 20.19 -27.51
CA THR A 15 -13.38 19.99 -27.60
C THR A 15 -12.65 20.69 -26.46
N GLY A 16 -13.06 21.90 -26.08
CA GLY A 16 -12.50 22.64 -24.95
C GLY A 16 -12.72 21.91 -23.62
N LEU A 17 -13.94 21.41 -23.39
CA LEU A 17 -14.28 20.63 -22.19
C LEU A 17 -13.49 19.31 -22.14
N ALA A 18 -13.41 18.58 -23.26
CA ALA A 18 -12.64 17.35 -23.34
C ALA A 18 -11.15 17.58 -23.08
N GLY A 19 -10.58 18.67 -23.61
CA GLY A 19 -9.18 19.05 -23.35
C GLY A 19 -8.94 19.42 -21.88
N TYR A 20 -9.88 20.12 -21.24
CA TYR A 20 -9.80 20.46 -19.82
C TYR A 20 -9.87 19.21 -18.93
N LEU A 21 -10.83 18.32 -19.16
CA LEU A 21 -10.96 17.05 -18.44
C LEU A 21 -9.75 16.16 -18.67
N GLY A 22 -9.20 16.13 -19.89
CA GLY A 22 -7.99 15.38 -20.20
C GLY A 22 -6.77 15.85 -19.40
N ARG A 23 -6.61 17.17 -19.22
CA ARG A 23 -5.55 17.73 -18.36
C ARG A 23 -5.76 17.36 -16.89
N GLN A 24 -6.98 17.51 -16.36
CA GLN A 24 -7.25 17.13 -14.97
C GLN A 24 -6.98 15.65 -14.71
N LEU A 25 -7.39 14.76 -15.62
CA LEU A 25 -7.09 13.33 -15.49
C LEU A 25 -5.59 13.04 -15.54
N HIS A 26 -4.83 13.79 -16.35
CA HIS A 26 -3.38 13.68 -16.39
C HIS A 26 -2.75 14.12 -15.06
N ASP A 27 -3.18 15.25 -14.51
CA ASP A 27 -2.67 15.77 -13.24
C ASP A 27 -3.02 14.82 -12.07
N ILE A 28 -4.25 14.31 -12.04
CA ILE A 28 -4.68 13.29 -11.06
C ILE A 28 -3.82 12.03 -11.16
N ARG A 29 -3.52 11.55 -12.37
CA ARG A 29 -2.63 10.38 -12.55
C ARG A 29 -1.22 10.65 -12.04
N LYS A 30 -0.70 11.85 -12.27
CA LYS A 30 0.62 12.26 -11.81
C LYS A 30 0.66 12.31 -10.29
N GLU A 31 -0.31 12.95 -9.65
CA GLU A 31 -0.43 13.00 -8.19
C GLU A 31 -0.61 11.59 -7.59
N TYR A 32 -1.49 10.77 -8.19
CA TYR A 32 -1.69 9.39 -7.77
C TYR A 32 -0.38 8.59 -7.82
N SER A 33 0.40 8.71 -8.90
CA SER A 33 1.70 8.03 -9.01
C SER A 33 2.70 8.48 -7.93
N ALA A 34 2.69 9.76 -7.58
CA ALA A 34 3.53 10.31 -6.53
C ALA A 34 3.13 9.77 -5.14
N VAL A 35 1.82 9.70 -4.85
CA VAL A 35 1.29 9.14 -3.61
C VAL A 35 1.65 7.66 -3.48
N ILE A 36 1.46 6.86 -4.52
CA ILE A 36 1.83 5.44 -4.52
C ILE A 36 3.32 5.26 -4.28
N SER A 37 4.17 6.06 -4.93
CA SER A 37 5.62 6.02 -4.71
C SER A 37 6.01 6.39 -3.27
N ALA A 38 5.36 7.39 -2.69
CA ALA A 38 5.58 7.79 -1.30
C ALA A 38 5.14 6.71 -0.31
N GLN A 39 3.93 6.15 -0.49
CA GLN A 39 3.41 5.06 0.33
C GLN A 39 4.33 3.83 0.28
N ARG A 40 4.79 3.47 -0.92
CA ARG A 40 5.76 2.38 -1.11
C ARG A 40 7.04 2.64 -0.33
N SER A 41 7.58 3.86 -0.40
CA SER A 41 8.81 4.21 0.32
C SER A 41 8.63 4.16 1.84
N GLN A 42 7.49 4.61 2.35
CA GLN A 42 7.15 4.54 3.77
C GLN A 42 6.98 3.10 4.25
N LEU A 43 6.26 2.26 3.50
CA LEU A 43 6.10 0.84 3.80
C LEU A 43 7.45 0.12 3.82
N LYS A 44 8.31 0.36 2.83
CA LYS A 44 9.66 -0.21 2.78
C LYS A 44 10.46 0.16 4.03
N ALA A 45 10.51 1.44 4.39
CA ALA A 45 11.24 1.89 5.57
C ALA A 45 10.70 1.28 6.86
N SER A 46 9.37 1.16 6.99
CA SER A 46 8.74 0.53 8.16
C SER A 46 9.06 -0.96 8.28
N ILE A 47 9.05 -1.71 7.17
CA ILE A 47 9.40 -3.14 7.16
C ILE A 47 10.86 -3.33 7.54
N VAL A 48 11.76 -2.59 6.88
CA VAL A 48 13.21 -2.68 7.14
C VAL A 48 13.53 -2.37 8.60
N ARG A 49 12.96 -1.31 9.15
CA ARG A 49 13.18 -0.94 10.55
C ARG A 49 12.73 -2.04 11.52
N SER A 50 11.50 -2.55 11.38
CA SER A 50 11.00 -3.61 12.26
C SER A 50 11.82 -4.89 12.14
N TYR A 51 12.30 -5.20 10.94
CA TYR A 51 13.20 -6.32 10.70
C TYR A 51 14.56 -6.13 11.36
N GLU A 52 15.20 -4.97 11.21
CA GLU A 52 16.50 -4.66 11.84
C GLU A 52 16.42 -4.73 13.37
N GLU A 53 15.33 -4.23 13.95
CA GLU A 53 15.06 -4.34 15.39
C GLU A 53 14.90 -5.80 15.85
N ALA A 54 14.26 -6.66 15.04
CA ALA A 54 14.17 -8.10 15.32
C ALA A 54 15.53 -8.82 15.19
N VAL A 55 16.29 -8.52 14.14
CA VAL A 55 17.64 -9.10 13.94
C VAL A 55 18.59 -8.68 15.05
N ALA A 56 18.56 -7.40 15.47
CA ALA A 56 19.38 -6.91 16.57
C ALA A 56 19.06 -7.60 17.91
N ARG A 57 17.79 -7.97 18.13
CA ARG A 57 17.36 -8.73 19.31
C ARG A 57 17.65 -10.23 19.18
N GLY A 58 17.82 -10.75 17.97
CA GLY A 58 18.00 -12.17 17.68
C GLY A 58 16.70 -12.99 17.68
N TYR A 59 15.56 -12.35 17.87
CA TYR A 59 14.24 -12.98 17.84
C TYR A 59 13.19 -12.00 17.28
N ILE A 60 12.07 -12.54 16.79
CA ILE A 60 10.91 -11.76 16.36
C ILE A 60 9.68 -12.23 17.12
N THR A 61 8.78 -11.31 17.51
CA THR A 61 7.53 -11.75 18.12
C THR A 61 6.51 -12.21 17.10
N ALA A 62 5.60 -13.10 17.49
CA ALA A 62 4.54 -13.59 16.59
C ALA A 62 3.71 -12.44 15.98
N MET A 63 3.41 -11.41 16.79
CA MET A 63 2.68 -10.21 16.34
C MET A 63 3.50 -9.35 15.37
N GLU A 64 4.81 -9.17 15.64
CA GLU A 64 5.70 -8.44 14.74
C GLU A 64 5.88 -9.17 13.41
N LEU A 65 5.98 -10.50 13.44
CA LEU A 65 6.10 -11.33 12.23
C LEU A 65 4.82 -11.26 11.38
N ASP A 66 3.64 -11.39 11.98
CA ASP A 66 2.36 -11.22 11.28
C ASP A 66 2.23 -9.81 10.68
N THR A 67 2.60 -8.79 11.45
CA THR A 67 2.59 -7.39 10.99
C THR A 67 3.55 -7.18 9.83
N LEU A 68 4.76 -7.74 9.90
CA LEU A 68 5.77 -7.66 8.85
C LEU A 68 5.28 -8.35 7.57
N ASN A 69 4.73 -9.56 7.69
CA ASN A 69 4.18 -10.32 6.57
C ASN A 69 3.04 -9.53 5.88
N LYS A 70 2.09 -8.98 6.64
CA LYS A 70 0.99 -8.15 6.09
C LYS A 70 1.51 -6.88 5.40
N ARG A 71 2.52 -6.23 5.96
CA ARG A 71 3.16 -5.06 5.32
C ARG A 71 3.87 -5.46 4.03
N ALA A 72 4.53 -6.61 4.00
CA ALA A 72 5.17 -7.15 2.79
C ALA A 72 4.13 -7.46 1.70
N ASP A 73 3.01 -8.08 2.05
CA ASP A 73 1.91 -8.35 1.10
C ASP A 73 1.36 -7.03 0.51
N ASN A 74 1.13 -6.02 1.34
CA ASN A 74 0.68 -4.69 0.88
C ASN A 74 1.74 -4.00 0.01
N TYR A 75 3.02 -4.17 0.33
CA TYR A 75 4.12 -3.65 -0.48
C TYR A 75 4.18 -4.32 -1.86
N ALA A 76 3.94 -5.63 -1.93
CA ALA A 76 3.85 -6.36 -3.19
C ALA A 76 2.66 -5.89 -4.05
N LEU A 77 1.50 -5.61 -3.43
CA LEU A 77 0.34 -5.03 -4.13
C LEU A 77 0.64 -3.65 -4.75
N LEU A 78 1.59 -2.90 -4.20
CA LEU A 78 2.07 -1.62 -4.74
C LEU A 78 3.21 -1.77 -5.76
N HIS A 79 3.40 -2.97 -6.33
CA HIS A 79 4.52 -3.31 -7.22
C HIS A 79 5.88 -3.01 -6.58
N GLY A 80 6.03 -3.50 -5.35
CA GLY A 80 7.27 -3.49 -4.59
C GLY A 80 8.42 -4.26 -5.23
N ASP A 81 9.64 -3.98 -4.80
CA ASP A 81 10.83 -4.75 -5.19
C ASP A 81 10.93 -6.10 -4.47
N THR A 82 11.73 -7.02 -5.05
CA THR A 82 11.98 -8.36 -4.48
C THR A 82 12.79 -8.33 -3.18
N TYR A 83 13.38 -7.18 -2.82
CA TYR A 83 14.16 -7.03 -1.60
C TYR A 83 13.30 -7.23 -0.35
N ILE A 84 12.07 -6.70 -0.34
CA ILE A 84 11.15 -6.91 0.78
C ILE A 84 10.76 -8.39 0.94
N GLU A 85 10.64 -9.13 -0.16
CA GLU A 85 10.40 -10.59 -0.09
C GLU A 85 11.59 -11.34 0.51
N THR A 86 12.82 -10.91 0.21
CA THR A 86 14.01 -11.50 0.87
C THR A 86 14.06 -11.21 2.36
N ILE A 87 13.67 -10.00 2.78
CA ILE A 87 13.54 -9.65 4.20
C ILE A 87 12.48 -10.51 4.86
N ARG A 88 11.32 -10.66 4.22
CA ARG A 88 10.21 -11.50 4.70
C ARG A 88 10.69 -12.94 4.89
N ALA A 89 11.35 -13.52 3.89
CA ALA A 89 11.85 -14.88 3.96
C ALA A 89 12.81 -15.07 5.15
N HIS A 90 13.76 -14.14 5.34
CA HIS A 90 14.69 -14.21 6.47
C HIS A 90 14.00 -13.99 7.82
N ALA A 91 13.08 -13.02 7.92
CA ALA A 91 12.31 -12.78 9.15
C ALA A 91 11.53 -14.01 9.62
N ASN A 92 10.99 -14.81 8.69
CA ASN A 92 10.30 -16.07 9.01
C ASN A 92 11.26 -17.20 9.47
N THR A 93 12.57 -17.01 9.39
CA THR A 93 13.57 -17.95 9.92
C THR A 93 14.11 -17.57 11.30
N LEU A 94 13.77 -16.36 11.80
CA LEU A 94 14.15 -15.93 13.14
C LEU A 94 13.38 -16.71 14.20
N ASP A 95 13.98 -16.83 15.39
CA ASP A 95 13.32 -17.47 16.53
C ASP A 95 12.09 -16.66 16.95
N ILE A 96 10.95 -17.32 17.13
CA ILE A 96 9.66 -16.67 17.37
C ILE A 96 9.35 -16.69 18.86
N HIS A 97 9.35 -15.51 19.48
CA HIS A 97 9.12 -15.38 20.92
C HIS A 97 7.82 -14.63 21.24
N GLY A 98 7.13 -15.05 22.29
CA GLY A 98 5.90 -14.40 22.75
C GLY A 98 4.74 -15.38 22.73
N SER A 99 4.19 -15.61 23.92
CA SER A 99 2.94 -16.32 24.11
C SER A 99 1.80 -15.47 23.57
N ILE A 100 0.97 -16.03 22.69
CA ILE A 100 -0.40 -15.55 22.52
C ILE A 100 -1.04 -15.71 23.92
N PRO A 101 -1.55 -14.65 24.57
CA PRO A 101 -2.26 -14.83 25.82
C PRO A 101 -3.38 -15.85 25.60
N GLU A 102 -3.48 -16.83 26.49
CA GLU A 102 -4.47 -17.90 26.39
C GLU A 102 -5.85 -17.26 26.23
N TYR A 103 -6.49 -17.47 25.08
CA TYR A 103 -7.81 -16.91 24.81
C TYR A 103 -8.83 -17.76 25.57
N THR A 104 -9.26 -17.28 26.72
CA THR A 104 -10.39 -17.87 27.44
C THR A 104 -11.68 -17.43 26.78
N HIS A 105 -12.34 -18.36 26.07
CA HIS A 105 -13.66 -18.09 25.47
C HIS A 105 -14.67 -17.76 26.59
N PRO A 106 -15.48 -16.69 26.49
CA PRO A 106 -16.41 -16.27 27.55
C PRO A 106 -17.44 -17.33 27.98
N GLU A 107 -17.72 -18.37 27.18
CA GLU A 107 -18.58 -19.49 27.63
C GLU A 107 -17.98 -20.36 28.74
N ASN A 108 -16.67 -20.30 29.01
CA ASN A 108 -16.02 -21.15 30.00
C ASN A 108 -16.12 -20.65 31.45
N HIS A 109 -16.88 -19.58 31.70
CA HIS A 109 -17.12 -19.04 33.06
C HIS A 109 -18.50 -19.40 33.65
N ASN A 110 -19.34 -20.15 32.94
CA ASN A 110 -20.66 -20.60 33.41
C ASN A 110 -20.75 -22.12 33.61
N GLY A 111 -19.77 -22.69 34.33
CA GLY A 111 -19.77 -24.08 34.78
C GLY A 111 -19.70 -24.19 36.29
#